data_AF-A0A9E2A1V8-F1
#
_entry.id   AF-A0A9E2A1V8-F1
#
_cell.length_a   1.000
_cell.length_b   1.000
_cell.length_c   1.000
_cell.angle_alpha   90.00
_cell.angle_beta   90.00
_cell.angle_gamma   90.00
#
_symmetry.space_group_name_H-M   'P 1'
#
loop_
_entity.id
_entity.type
_entity.pdbx_description
1 polymer ?
#
loop_
_entity_poly.entity_id
_entity_poly.type
_entity_poly.pdbx_seq_one_letter_code
_entity_poly.pdbx_strand_id
1 'polypeptide(L)'
;MIDTQNTLTGHQGLRFEEPLIFEQDSPGASGVDVPEIPDHASKLGGLERSEPIGLPGLSEPQVVRHYLRLSQQNYSIDSGFYPLGSCTMKYNPRVNEKVARLPGLGDLHPLQPTQTVPGALELMDLCATWLKTLTGMPAVALSPAAGAHGELTGLMTIRAALEASGNPRKRVLVPDSAHGTNPASAHA
;
A
#
# COMPACT_ATOMS: atom_id res chain seq x y z
N MET A 1 -24.73 -17.78 31.06
CA MET A 1 -23.33 -18.18 30.80
C MET A 1 -23.19 -18.26 29.30
N ILE A 2 -22.48 -17.31 28.70
CA ILE A 2 -22.22 -17.36 27.25
C ILE A 2 -21.15 -18.43 27.05
N ASP A 3 -21.51 -19.48 26.34
CA ASP A 3 -20.62 -20.57 25.95
C ASP A 3 -19.51 -20.00 25.06
N THR A 4 -18.36 -19.69 25.66
CA THR A 4 -17.17 -19.28 24.92
C THR A 4 -16.61 -20.52 24.24
N GLN A 5 -17.08 -20.80 23.02
CA GLN A 5 -16.43 -21.78 22.16
C GLN A 5 -14.98 -21.37 21.98
N ASN A 6 -14.08 -22.11 22.61
CA ASN A 6 -12.65 -21.89 22.48
C ASN A 6 -12.22 -22.27 21.06
N THR A 7 -11.67 -21.32 20.31
CA THR A 7 -11.04 -21.65 19.03
C THR A 7 -9.83 -22.55 19.27
N LEU A 8 -9.46 -23.38 18.29
CA LEU A 8 -8.26 -24.24 18.37
C LEU A 8 -7.00 -23.44 18.74
N THR A 9 -6.93 -22.19 18.30
CA THR A 9 -5.84 -21.25 18.55
C THR A 9 -5.98 -20.46 19.86
N GLY A 10 -7.12 -20.52 20.55
CA GLY A 10 -7.43 -19.67 21.71
C GLY A 10 -7.70 -18.20 21.37
N HIS A 11 -7.66 -17.82 20.10
CA HIS A 11 -8.09 -16.50 19.62
C HIS A 11 -9.59 -16.31 19.88
N GLN A 12 -9.89 -15.28 20.65
CA GLN A 12 -11.26 -14.77 20.86
C GLN A 12 -11.44 -13.60 19.90
N GLY A 13 -12.63 -13.45 19.32
CA GLY A 13 -12.96 -12.41 18.33
C GLY A 13 -12.84 -10.98 18.88
N LEU A 14 -13.92 -10.20 18.88
CA LEU A 14 -13.91 -8.84 19.44
C LEU A 14 -13.56 -8.86 20.94
N ARG A 15 -12.32 -8.46 21.28
CA ARG A 15 -11.89 -8.26 22.68
C ARG A 15 -12.36 -6.93 23.26
N PHE A 16 -12.53 -5.93 22.40
CA PHE A 16 -12.98 -4.58 22.73
C PHE A 16 -13.96 -4.11 21.66
N GLU A 17 -15.03 -3.45 22.06
CA GLU A 17 -15.83 -2.63 21.17
C GLU A 17 -15.13 -1.26 21.07
N GLU A 18 -14.64 -0.93 19.88
CA GLU A 18 -13.93 0.32 19.62
C GLU A 18 -14.81 1.21 18.74
N PRO A 19 -15.23 2.39 19.23
CA PRO A 19 -16.07 3.30 18.44
C PRO A 19 -15.28 3.85 17.26
N LEU A 20 -16.00 4.37 16.27
CA LEU A 20 -15.37 5.04 15.13
C LEU A 20 -14.50 6.19 15.65
N ILE A 21 -13.37 6.45 14.97
CA ILE A 21 -12.46 7.52 15.36
C ILE A 21 -13.16 8.89 15.44
N PHE A 22 -14.22 9.08 14.64
CA PHE A 22 -15.05 10.29 14.60
C PHE A 22 -15.97 10.44 15.82
N GLU A 23 -16.37 9.34 16.45
CA GLU A 23 -17.21 9.36 17.66
C GLU A 23 -16.40 9.70 18.92
N GLN A 24 -15.07 9.75 18.79
CA GLN A 24 -14.13 10.08 19.86
C GLN A 24 -13.64 11.53 19.78
N ASP A 25 -14.23 12.34 18.90
CA ASP A 25 -13.80 13.72 18.65
C ASP A 25 -13.69 14.55 19.93
N SER A 26 -12.55 15.23 20.06
CA SER A 26 -12.27 16.21 21.09
C SER A 26 -11.90 17.51 20.38
N PRO A 27 -12.87 18.40 20.10
CA PRO A 27 -12.65 19.61 19.33
C PRO A 27 -11.46 20.43 19.81
N GLY A 28 -10.55 20.77 18.88
CA GLY A 28 -9.34 21.54 19.16
C GLY A 28 -8.16 20.74 19.75
N ALA A 29 -8.32 19.44 20.02
CA ALA A 29 -7.20 18.59 20.39
C ALA A 29 -6.31 18.26 19.18
N SER A 30 -5.01 18.17 19.42
CA SER A 30 -4.02 17.71 18.46
C SER A 30 -3.16 16.60 19.09
N GLY A 31 -2.84 15.59 18.29
CA GLY A 31 -1.96 14.49 18.70
C GLY A 31 -0.49 14.79 18.42
N VAL A 32 -0.20 15.95 17.84
CA VAL A 32 1.14 16.41 17.53
C VAL A 32 1.26 17.89 17.87
N ASP A 33 2.47 18.31 18.24
CA ASP A 33 2.77 19.72 18.40
C ASP A 33 2.87 20.37 17.02
N VAL A 34 1.93 21.27 16.73
CA VAL A 34 1.95 22.08 15.51
C VAL A 34 2.64 23.40 15.84
N PRO A 35 3.70 23.80 15.11
CA PRO A 35 4.36 25.07 15.38
C PRO A 35 3.41 26.25 15.16
N GLU A 36 3.57 27.31 15.95
CA GLU A 36 2.84 28.55 15.74
C GLU A 36 3.12 29.10 14.33
N ILE A 37 2.05 29.32 13.57
CA ILE A 37 2.14 29.87 12.22
C ILE A 37 2.00 31.40 12.34
N PRO A 38 2.96 32.18 11.84
CA PRO A 38 2.83 33.64 11.83
C PRO A 38 1.59 34.09 11.06
N ASP A 39 0.96 35.17 11.53
CA ASP A 39 -0.10 35.84 10.79
C ASP A 39 0.39 36.24 9.40
N HIS A 40 -0.34 35.83 8.38
CA HIS A 40 -0.06 36.16 6.99
C HIS A 40 -1.36 36.47 6.25
N ALA A 41 -1.29 37.36 5.26
CA ALA A 41 -2.41 37.63 4.39
C ALA A 41 -2.78 36.35 3.60
N SER A 42 -4.07 36.03 3.55
CA SER A 42 -4.57 34.91 2.74
C SER A 42 -4.12 35.07 1.29
N LYS A 43 -3.51 34.01 0.76
CA LYS A 43 -3.15 33.90 -0.67
C LYS A 43 -4.16 33.06 -1.45
N LEU A 44 -5.29 32.69 -0.83
CA LEU A 44 -6.30 31.83 -1.43
C LEU A 44 -7.25 32.58 -2.37
N GLY A 45 -7.26 33.91 -2.33
CA GLY A 45 -7.96 34.73 -3.32
C GLY A 45 -9.47 34.50 -3.38
N GLY A 46 -10.13 34.26 -2.25
CA GLY A 46 -11.57 33.97 -2.20
C GLY A 46 -11.91 32.48 -2.29
N LEU A 47 -10.91 31.60 -2.33
CA LEU A 47 -11.07 30.14 -2.33
C LEU A 47 -10.84 29.53 -0.94
N GLU A 48 -11.09 30.30 0.12
CA GLU A 48 -11.07 29.81 1.48
C GLU A 48 -12.13 28.71 1.69
N ARG A 49 -11.79 27.74 2.53
CA ARG A 49 -12.72 26.68 2.90
C ARG A 49 -13.88 27.28 3.71
N SER A 50 -15.11 27.05 3.27
CA SER A 50 -16.33 27.57 3.92
C SER A 50 -16.89 26.67 5.02
N GLU A 51 -16.43 25.43 5.11
CA GLU A 51 -16.92 24.41 6.05
C GLU A 51 -15.75 23.71 6.76
N PRO A 52 -15.95 23.06 7.92
CA PRO A 52 -14.91 22.26 8.56
C PRO A 52 -14.55 21.03 7.71
N ILE A 53 -13.31 20.55 7.84
CA ILE A 53 -12.83 19.34 7.12
C ILE A 53 -13.46 18.04 7.62
N GLY A 54 -14.08 18.04 8.81
CA GLY A 54 -14.69 16.84 9.40
C GLY A 54 -13.69 15.82 9.95
N LEU A 55 -12.45 16.23 10.23
CA LEU A 55 -11.46 15.37 10.91
C LEU A 55 -11.62 15.52 12.43
N PRO A 56 -11.51 14.42 13.20
CA PRO A 56 -11.60 14.47 14.65
C PRO A 56 -10.31 15.03 15.25
N GLY A 57 -10.43 15.86 16.27
CA GLY A 57 -9.33 16.26 17.14
C GLY A 57 -9.07 15.19 18.19
N LEU A 58 -7.86 14.64 18.25
CA LEU A 58 -7.48 13.60 19.21
C LEU A 58 -6.06 13.83 19.70
N SER A 59 -5.80 13.57 20.98
CA SER A 59 -4.44 13.53 21.53
C SER A 59 -3.69 12.27 21.09
N GLU A 60 -2.36 12.29 21.16
CA GLU A 60 -1.52 11.12 20.81
C GLU A 60 -1.93 9.84 21.55
N PRO A 61 -2.18 9.85 22.89
CA PRO A 61 -2.59 8.64 23.59
C PRO A 61 -3.96 8.11 23.14
N GLN A 62 -4.88 8.98 22.72
CA GLN A 62 -6.17 8.55 22.17
C GLN A 62 -5.97 7.84 20.83
N VAL A 63 -5.19 8.43 19.92
CA VAL A 63 -4.86 7.84 18.61
C VAL A 63 -4.16 6.48 18.77
N VAL A 64 -3.15 6.41 19.65
CA VAL A 64 -2.42 5.16 19.93
C VAL A 64 -3.35 4.07 20.45
N ARG A 65 -4.23 4.39 21.41
CA ARG A 65 -5.19 3.41 21.96
C ARG A 65 -6.18 2.92 20.90
N HIS A 66 -6.68 3.83 20.07
CA HIS A 66 -7.62 3.50 18.99
C HIS A 66 -7.03 2.46 18.03
N TYR A 67 -5.88 2.76 17.43
CA TYR A 67 -5.27 1.84 16.46
C TYR A 67 -4.70 0.57 17.10
N LEU A 68 -4.27 0.60 18.36
CA LEU A 68 -3.86 -0.60 19.10
C LEU A 68 -5.03 -1.54 19.41
N ARG A 69 -6.24 -1.01 19.62
CA ARG A 69 -7.44 -1.84 19.80
C ARG A 69 -7.94 -2.38 18.46
N LEU A 70 -7.97 -1.56 17.41
CA LEU A 70 -8.31 -2.03 16.06
C LEU A 70 -7.35 -3.12 15.56
N SER A 71 -6.06 -3.02 15.85
CA SER A 71 -5.10 -4.06 15.46
C SER A 71 -5.38 -5.41 16.13
N GLN A 72 -5.92 -5.41 17.36
CA GLN A 72 -6.35 -6.64 18.05
C GLN A 72 -7.67 -7.22 17.53
N GLN A 73 -8.44 -6.46 16.75
CA GLN A 73 -9.64 -6.95 16.07
C GLN A 73 -9.31 -7.59 14.71
N ASN A 74 -8.06 -7.47 14.23
CA ASN A 74 -7.61 -8.06 12.98
C ASN A 74 -6.87 -9.38 13.21
N TYR A 75 -7.26 -10.43 12.48
CA TYR A 75 -6.44 -11.63 12.37
C TYR A 75 -5.35 -11.38 11.32
N SER A 76 -4.11 -11.74 11.64
CA SER A 76 -2.94 -11.49 10.77
C SER A 76 -2.03 -12.72 10.68
N ILE A 77 -1.12 -12.72 9.70
CA ILE A 77 -0.06 -13.74 9.58
C ILE A 77 0.84 -13.85 10.82
N ASP A 78 0.93 -12.77 11.59
CA ASP A 78 1.73 -12.74 12.82
C ASP A 78 0.97 -13.33 14.00
N SER A 79 -0.36 -13.37 13.91
CA SER A 79 -1.25 -13.91 14.94
C SER A 79 -1.41 -15.43 14.83
N GLY A 80 -1.22 -16.01 13.65
CA GLY A 80 -1.35 -17.45 13.43
C GLY A 80 -1.34 -17.85 11.96
N PHE A 81 -1.67 -19.12 11.71
CA PHE A 81 -1.68 -19.69 10.36
C PHE A 81 -2.75 -19.03 9.48
N TYR A 82 -2.40 -18.71 8.22
CA TYR A 82 -3.21 -17.88 7.31
C TYR A 82 -3.25 -18.47 5.88
N PRO A 83 -3.97 -19.59 5.63
CA PRO A 83 -3.89 -20.34 4.38
C PRO A 83 -4.76 -19.78 3.25
N LEU A 84 -4.47 -18.57 2.79
CA LEU A 84 -5.14 -18.02 1.61
C LEU A 84 -4.48 -18.49 0.31
N GLY A 85 -5.24 -19.25 -0.48
CA GLY A 85 -4.84 -19.65 -1.83
C GLY A 85 -4.57 -18.45 -2.73
N SER A 86 -3.62 -18.59 -3.67
CA SER A 86 -3.15 -17.54 -4.59
C SER A 86 -2.47 -16.32 -3.95
N CYS A 87 -2.64 -16.08 -2.64
CA CYS A 87 -2.12 -14.91 -1.94
C CYS A 87 -0.67 -15.06 -1.43
N THR A 88 -0.16 -16.30 -1.33
CA THR A 88 1.20 -16.60 -0.84
C THR A 88 1.49 -15.92 0.51
N MET A 89 0.67 -16.21 1.52
CA MET A 89 0.79 -15.66 2.88
C MET A 89 2.02 -16.22 3.62
N LYS A 90 3.22 -15.84 3.16
CA LYS A 90 4.50 -16.20 3.75
C LYS A 90 4.84 -15.30 4.93
N TYR A 91 5.85 -15.68 5.70
CA TYR A 91 6.44 -14.79 6.70
C TYR A 91 6.98 -13.50 6.07
N ASN A 92 6.74 -12.37 6.71
CA ASN A 92 7.30 -11.05 6.37
C ASN A 92 8.45 -10.72 7.33
N PRO A 93 9.73 -10.91 6.93
CA PRO A 93 10.87 -10.67 7.80
C PRO A 93 10.90 -9.25 8.36
N ARG A 94 10.97 -9.12 9.69
CA ARG A 94 11.03 -7.80 10.36
C ARG A 94 12.26 -6.98 9.98
N VAL A 95 13.31 -7.64 9.50
CA VAL A 95 14.48 -6.95 8.94
C VAL A 95 14.08 -6.08 7.74
N ASN A 96 13.13 -6.50 6.91
CA ASN A 96 12.68 -5.75 5.74
C ASN A 96 12.08 -4.39 6.13
N GLU A 97 11.29 -4.36 7.20
CA GLU A 97 10.75 -3.12 7.77
C GLU A 97 11.86 -2.17 8.25
N LYS A 98 12.91 -2.73 8.85
CA LYS A 98 14.07 -1.95 9.29
C LYS A 98 14.87 -1.41 8.10
N VAL A 99 15.11 -2.21 7.06
CA VAL A 99 15.87 -1.75 5.89
C VAL A 99 15.11 -0.77 5.02
N ALA A 100 13.78 -0.89 4.91
CA ALA A 100 12.94 0.08 4.22
C ALA A 100 13.01 1.49 4.85
N ARG A 101 13.26 1.56 6.17
CA ARG A 101 13.44 2.80 6.93
C ARG A 101 14.91 3.23 7.10
N LEU A 102 15.82 2.70 6.28
CA LEU A 102 17.21 3.16 6.32
C LEU A 102 17.28 4.67 6.04
N PRO A 103 18.02 5.44 6.86
CA PRO A 103 18.25 6.86 6.59
C PRO A 103 18.81 7.07 5.19
N GLY A 104 18.23 8.01 4.45
CA GLY A 104 18.60 8.28 3.06
C GLY A 104 17.99 7.34 2.02
N LEU A 105 17.25 6.30 2.40
CA LEU A 105 16.35 5.55 1.50
C LEU A 105 14.89 5.99 1.69
N GLY A 106 14.42 6.04 2.93
CA GLY A 106 13.04 6.42 3.27
C GLY A 106 12.69 7.88 2.99
N ASP A 107 13.70 8.75 2.91
CA ASP A 107 13.55 10.20 2.77
C ASP A 107 13.78 10.70 1.34
N LEU A 108 13.87 9.78 0.37
CA LEU A 108 14.19 10.13 -1.02
C LEU A 108 13.01 10.82 -1.70
N HIS A 109 13.22 12.04 -2.18
CA HIS A 109 12.29 12.67 -3.11
C HIS A 109 12.46 12.04 -4.51
N PRO A 110 11.38 11.60 -5.19
CA PRO A 110 11.48 10.90 -6.49
C PRO A 110 12.04 11.78 -7.63
N LEU A 111 11.96 13.11 -7.50
CA LEU A 111 12.47 14.08 -8.49
C LEU A 111 13.78 14.78 -8.08
N GLN A 112 14.49 14.29 -7.05
CA GLN A 112 15.79 14.88 -6.72
C GLN A 112 16.84 14.53 -7.78
N PRO A 113 17.94 15.31 -7.90
CA PRO A 113 18.98 15.07 -8.89
C PRO A 113 19.53 13.63 -8.82
N THR A 114 19.71 12.96 -9.95
CA THR A 114 20.12 11.55 -9.98
C THR A 114 21.48 11.30 -9.32
N GLN A 115 22.35 12.31 -9.30
CA GLN A 115 23.65 12.26 -8.65
C GLN A 115 23.56 12.12 -7.12
N THR A 116 22.42 12.48 -6.50
CA THR A 116 22.22 12.35 -5.05
C THR A 116 21.61 11.01 -4.65
N VAL A 117 21.23 10.15 -5.60
CA VAL A 117 20.55 8.87 -5.36
C VAL A 117 21.22 7.63 -5.99
N PRO A 118 22.55 7.55 -6.17
CA PRO A 118 23.18 6.41 -6.83
C PRO A 118 22.87 5.08 -6.13
N GLY A 119 22.79 5.06 -4.79
CA GLY A 119 22.45 3.85 -4.04
C GLY A 119 21.03 3.32 -4.28
N ALA A 120 20.05 4.20 -4.51
CA ALA A 120 18.69 3.77 -4.84
C ALA A 120 18.61 3.16 -6.25
N LEU A 121 19.35 3.74 -7.20
CA LEU A 121 19.45 3.22 -8.56
C LEU A 121 20.17 1.85 -8.59
N GLU A 122 21.23 1.69 -7.80
CA GLU A 122 21.93 0.42 -7.63
C GLU A 122 21.01 -0.65 -7.03
N LEU A 123 20.23 -0.31 -6.00
CA LEU A 123 19.23 -1.21 -5.41
C LEU A 123 18.18 -1.66 -6.44
N MET A 124 17.68 -0.74 -7.25
CA MET A 124 16.73 -1.04 -8.32
C MET A 124 17.34 -1.96 -9.38
N ASP A 125 18.57 -1.69 -9.82
CA ASP A 125 19.26 -2.52 -10.81
C ASP A 125 19.57 -3.93 -10.28
N LEU A 126 19.99 -4.05 -9.02
CA LEU A 126 20.22 -5.33 -8.37
C LEU A 126 18.92 -6.16 -8.30
N CYS A 127 17.81 -5.53 -7.92
CA CYS A 127 16.49 -6.16 -7.90
C CYS A 127 16.09 -6.63 -9.31
N ALA A 128 16.20 -5.74 -10.31
CA ALA A 128 15.89 -6.08 -11.70
C ALA A 128 16.77 -7.22 -12.23
N THR A 129 18.04 -7.25 -11.86
CA THR A 129 18.98 -8.31 -12.23
C THR A 129 18.51 -9.66 -11.71
N TRP A 130 18.20 -9.77 -10.41
CA TRP A 130 17.70 -11.03 -9.86
C TRP A 130 16.36 -11.46 -10.45
N LEU A 131 15.45 -10.53 -10.73
CA LEU A 131 14.18 -10.85 -11.40
C LEU A 131 14.41 -11.37 -12.82
N LYS A 132 15.30 -10.76 -13.60
CA LYS A 132 15.70 -11.26 -14.94
C LYS A 132 16.30 -12.66 -14.83
N THR A 133 17.21 -12.89 -13.89
CA THR A 133 17.84 -14.21 -13.67
C THR A 133 16.82 -15.29 -13.31
N LEU A 134 15.88 -14.99 -12.41
CA LEU A 134 14.87 -15.96 -11.95
C LEU A 134 13.81 -16.28 -13.01
N THR A 135 13.48 -15.32 -13.88
CA THR A 135 12.39 -15.45 -14.86
C THR A 135 12.87 -15.76 -16.28
N GLY A 136 14.15 -15.59 -16.57
CA GLY A 136 14.71 -15.70 -17.92
C GLY A 136 14.31 -14.55 -18.86
N MET A 137 13.74 -13.47 -18.34
CA MET A 137 13.33 -12.31 -19.14
C MET A 137 14.52 -11.40 -19.49
N PRO A 138 14.54 -10.79 -20.69
CA PRO A 138 15.63 -9.90 -21.08
C PRO A 138 15.59 -8.55 -20.36
N ALA A 139 14.42 -8.12 -19.90
CA ALA A 139 14.20 -6.84 -19.24
C ALA A 139 13.05 -6.95 -18.22
N VAL A 140 13.04 -6.05 -17.24
CA VAL A 140 12.00 -5.93 -16.21
C VAL A 140 11.67 -4.45 -16.03
N ALA A 141 10.37 -4.11 -15.98
CA ALA A 141 9.90 -2.81 -15.57
C ALA A 141 9.52 -2.85 -14.07
N LEU A 142 10.10 -1.95 -13.27
CA LEU A 142 9.83 -1.84 -11.83
C LEU A 142 8.75 -0.79 -11.49
N SER A 143 8.16 -0.15 -12.50
CA SER A 143 7.13 0.88 -12.32
C SER A 143 5.71 0.38 -11.99
N PRO A 144 5.25 -0.83 -12.40
CA PRO A 144 3.91 -1.29 -12.04
C PRO A 144 3.77 -1.55 -10.53
N ALA A 145 2.78 -0.91 -9.91
CA ALA A 145 2.60 -0.93 -8.45
C ALA A 145 1.93 -2.20 -7.88
N ALA A 146 1.36 -3.06 -8.74
CA ALA A 146 0.66 -4.28 -8.35
C ALA A 146 0.60 -5.29 -9.51
N GLY A 147 0.22 -6.54 -9.23
CA GLY A 147 0.09 -7.59 -10.24
C GLY A 147 -0.82 -7.22 -11.41
N ALA A 148 -2.05 -6.76 -11.14
CA ALA A 148 -2.99 -6.31 -12.17
C ALA A 148 -2.47 -5.12 -13.00
N HIS A 149 -1.73 -4.20 -12.37
CA HIS A 149 -1.06 -3.12 -13.10
C HIS A 149 0.02 -3.69 -14.02
N GLY A 150 0.79 -4.68 -13.55
CA GLY A 150 1.76 -5.40 -14.37
C GLY A 150 1.13 -6.14 -15.56
N GLU A 151 -0.05 -6.76 -15.37
CA GLU A 151 -0.83 -7.37 -16.46
C GLU A 151 -1.17 -6.33 -17.55
N LEU A 152 -1.71 -5.16 -17.14
CA LEU A 152 -2.02 -4.08 -18.06
C LEU A 152 -0.77 -3.54 -18.78
N THR A 153 0.32 -3.30 -18.05
CA THR A 153 1.60 -2.88 -18.63
C THR A 153 2.11 -3.89 -19.67
N GLY A 154 2.03 -5.19 -19.36
CA GLY A 154 2.41 -6.26 -20.28
C GLY A 154 1.54 -6.27 -21.53
N LEU A 155 0.22 -6.19 -21.39
CA LEU A 155 -0.73 -6.15 -22.51
C LEU A 155 -0.51 -4.93 -23.40
N MET A 156 -0.28 -3.75 -22.83
CA MET A 156 0.02 -2.53 -23.59
C MET A 156 1.36 -2.63 -24.31
N THR A 157 2.35 -3.28 -23.70
CA THR A 157 3.66 -3.55 -24.34
C THR A 157 3.49 -4.48 -25.55
N ILE A 158 2.73 -5.56 -25.41
CA ILE A 158 2.42 -6.49 -26.51
C ILE A 158 1.67 -5.75 -27.63
N ARG A 159 0.65 -4.96 -27.27
CA ARG A 159 -0.13 -4.18 -28.23
C ARG A 159 0.75 -3.20 -29.02
N ALA A 160 1.59 -2.43 -28.34
CA ALA A 160 2.49 -1.48 -28.99
C ALA A 160 3.45 -2.18 -29.97
N ALA A 161 4.00 -3.34 -29.61
CA ALA A 161 4.85 -4.13 -30.50
C ALA A 161 4.09 -4.69 -31.72
N LEU A 162 2.84 -5.13 -31.53
CA LEU A 162 1.96 -5.61 -32.60
C LEU A 162 1.56 -4.48 -33.57
N GLU A 163 1.26 -3.29 -33.06
CA GLU A 163 0.99 -2.08 -33.85
C GLU A 163 2.24 -1.68 -34.66
N ALA A 164 3.42 -1.65 -34.03
CA ALA A 164 4.69 -1.32 -34.69
C ALA A 164 5.09 -2.31 -35.79
N SER A 165 4.68 -3.58 -35.67
CA SER A 165 4.90 -4.63 -36.69
C SER A 165 3.80 -4.69 -37.76
N GLY A 166 2.84 -3.76 -37.75
CA GLY A 166 1.74 -3.71 -38.73
C GLY A 166 0.70 -4.82 -38.56
N ASN A 167 0.61 -5.44 -37.38
CA ASN A 167 -0.29 -6.55 -37.07
C ASN A 167 -1.13 -6.30 -35.80
N PRO A 168 -1.99 -5.26 -35.78
CA PRO A 168 -2.69 -4.80 -34.57
C PRO A 168 -3.84 -5.74 -34.17
N ARG A 169 -3.50 -6.89 -33.56
CA ARG A 169 -4.49 -7.86 -33.07
C ARG A 169 -5.23 -7.31 -31.86
N LYS A 170 -6.52 -7.64 -31.77
CA LYS A 170 -7.43 -7.12 -30.73
C LYS A 170 -7.98 -8.18 -29.78
N ARG A 171 -7.67 -9.46 -30.01
CA ARG A 171 -8.22 -10.58 -29.24
C ARG A 171 -7.19 -11.09 -28.25
N VAL A 172 -7.56 -11.08 -26.97
CA VAL A 172 -6.81 -11.71 -25.87
C VAL A 172 -7.55 -12.98 -25.49
N LEU A 173 -6.83 -14.11 -25.41
CA LEU A 173 -7.39 -15.38 -24.96
C LEU A 173 -7.11 -15.53 -23.47
N VAL A 174 -8.15 -15.83 -22.68
CA VAL A 174 -8.07 -16.00 -21.24
C VAL A 174 -8.77 -17.32 -20.88
N PRO A 175 -8.13 -18.23 -20.12
CA PRO A 175 -8.78 -19.45 -19.67
C PRO A 175 -9.87 -19.14 -18.63
N ASP A 176 -10.86 -20.01 -18.52
CA ASP A 176 -11.97 -19.91 -17.55
C ASP A 176 -11.52 -19.89 -16.08
N SER A 177 -10.40 -20.54 -15.78
CA SER A 177 -9.76 -20.62 -14.47
C SER A 177 -8.83 -19.44 -14.14
N ALA A 178 -8.69 -18.46 -15.04
CA ALA A 178 -7.84 -17.29 -14.79
C ALA A 178 -8.32 -16.48 -13.59
N HIS A 179 -7.39 -15.75 -12.96
CA HIS A 179 -7.75 -14.77 -11.95
C HIS A 179 -8.60 -13.65 -12.58
N GLY A 180 -9.54 -13.09 -11.82
CA GLY A 180 -10.49 -12.08 -12.34
C GLY A 180 -9.83 -10.79 -12.84
N THR A 181 -8.59 -10.52 -12.43
CA THR A 181 -7.81 -9.39 -12.95
C THR A 181 -7.45 -9.58 -14.42
N ASN A 182 -7.19 -10.80 -14.89
CA ASN A 182 -6.80 -11.06 -16.27
C ASN A 182 -7.82 -10.54 -17.30
N PRO A 183 -9.12 -10.93 -17.27
CA PRO A 183 -10.10 -10.38 -18.21
C PRO A 183 -10.37 -8.89 -17.99
N ALA A 184 -10.27 -8.39 -16.75
CA ALA A 184 -10.43 -6.97 -16.45
C ALA A 184 -9.31 -6.13 -17.10
N SER A 185 -8.05 -6.54 -16.93
CA SER A 185 -6.87 -5.91 -17.55
C SER A 185 -6.93 -5.95 -19.07
N ALA A 186 -7.50 -7.02 -19.66
CA ALA A 186 -7.67 -7.14 -21.11
C ALA A 186 -8.80 -6.27 -21.69
N HIS A 187 -9.74 -5.81 -20.85
CA HIS A 187 -10.84 -4.94 -21.27
C HIS A 187 -10.44 -3.45 -21.31
N ALA A 188 -9.39 -3.07 -20.59
CA ALA A 188 -8.95 -1.68 -20.40
C ALA A 188 -8.40 -1.01 -21.68
#